data_AF-A0A958DVV2-F1
#
_entry.id   AF-A0A958DVV2-F1
#
_cell.length_a   1.000
_cell.length_b   1.000
_cell.length_c   1.000
_cell.angle_alpha   90.00
_cell.angle_beta   90.00
_cell.angle_gamma   90.00
#
_symmetry.space_group_name_H-M   'P 1'
#
loop_
_entity.id
_entity.type
_entity.pdbx_description
1 polymer ?
#
loop_
_entity_poly.entity_id
_entity_poly.type
_entity_poly.pdbx_seq_one_letter_code
_entity_poly.pdbx_strand_id
1 'polypeptide(L)'
;TTERVKEIYHLFKKHQFQLADLRSFGKVITPADFAAKRALAAKFHENQEKFRKFQREAGEKLARIPVMAKGVQSSKGNGIAKTVGAALAIGTAAYLLGKRKGKKGAK
;
A
#
# COMPACT_ATOMS: atom_id res chain seq x y z
N THR A 1 -1.44 -29.68 -14.38
CA THR A 1 -1.81 -30.91 -15.09
C THR A 1 -3.16 -30.73 -15.73
N THR A 2 -3.44 -31.44 -16.83
CA THR A 2 -4.72 -31.38 -17.55
C THR A 2 -5.92 -31.77 -16.67
N GLU A 3 -5.72 -32.68 -15.72
CA GLU A 3 -6.75 -33.12 -14.76
C GLU A 3 -7.27 -31.98 -13.87
N ARG A 4 -6.37 -31.11 -13.38
CA ARG A 4 -6.76 -29.93 -12.59
C ARG A 4 -7.64 -28.95 -13.37
N VAL A 5 -7.42 -28.83 -14.68
CA VAL A 5 -8.22 -27.95 -15.53
C VAL A 5 -9.62 -28.52 -15.74
N LYS A 6 -9.74 -29.84 -15.98
CA LYS A 6 -11.03 -30.52 -16.09
C LYS A 6 -11.84 -30.41 -14.79
N GLU A 7 -11.18 -30.55 -13.65
CA GLU A 7 -11.79 -30.42 -12.32
C GLU A 7 -12.35 -29.00 -12.11
N ILE A 8 -11.55 -27.96 -12.38
CA ILE A 8 -12.01 -26.57 -12.31
C ILE A 8 -13.21 -26.38 -13.25
N TYR A 9 -13.14 -26.85 -14.49
CA TYR A 9 -14.24 -26.73 -15.44
C TYR A 9 -15.52 -27.43 -14.97
N HIS A 10 -15.40 -28.61 -14.35
CA HIS A 10 -16.53 -29.34 -13.80
C HIS A 10 -17.19 -28.58 -12.63
N LEU A 11 -16.37 -27.99 -11.75
CA LEU A 11 -16.84 -27.12 -10.67
C LEU A 11 -17.59 -25.89 -11.22
N PHE A 12 -17.01 -25.19 -12.20
CA PHE A 12 -17.65 -24.04 -12.83
C PHE A 12 -18.98 -24.42 -13.50
N LYS A 13 -19.02 -25.53 -14.24
CA LYS A 13 -20.24 -26.02 -14.88
C LYS A 13 -21.31 -26.41 -13.86
N LYS A 14 -20.93 -27.06 -12.76
CA LYS A 14 -21.84 -27.42 -11.65
C LYS A 14 -22.51 -26.20 -11.03
N HIS A 15 -21.77 -25.09 -10.91
CA HIS A 15 -22.26 -23.83 -10.37
C HIS A 15 -22.81 -22.89 -11.44
N GLN A 16 -23.03 -23.36 -12.68
CA GLN A 16 -23.56 -22.56 -13.80
C GLN A 16 -22.79 -21.25 -14.03
N PHE A 17 -21.47 -21.26 -13.81
CA PHE A 17 -20.62 -20.06 -13.88
C PHE A 17 -21.03 -18.93 -12.93
N GLN A 18 -21.83 -19.24 -11.90
CA GLN A 18 -22.19 -18.28 -10.86
C GLN A 18 -21.00 -18.08 -9.93
N LEU A 19 -20.62 -16.83 -9.74
CA LEU A 19 -19.69 -16.44 -8.69
C LEU A 19 -20.43 -16.47 -7.35
N ALA A 20 -19.75 -16.91 -6.29
CA ALA A 20 -20.29 -16.78 -4.95
C ALA A 20 -20.56 -15.30 -4.62
N ASP A 21 -21.56 -15.04 -3.77
CA ASP A 21 -21.88 -13.68 -3.34
C ASP A 21 -20.65 -12.95 -2.80
N LEU A 22 -20.52 -11.67 -3.15
CA LEU A 22 -19.43 -10.85 -2.67
C LEU A 22 -19.56 -10.66 -1.15
N ARG A 23 -18.53 -11.02 -0.39
CA ARG A 23 -18.51 -10.90 1.06
C ARG A 23 -17.43 -9.93 1.53
N SER A 24 -17.73 -9.16 2.56
CA SER A 24 -16.77 -8.29 3.26
C SER A 24 -16.91 -8.49 4.76
N PHE A 25 -15.80 -8.81 5.43
CA PHE A 25 -15.76 -9.11 6.87
C PHE A 25 -16.84 -10.11 7.31
N GLY A 26 -17.07 -11.16 6.50
CA GLY A 26 -18.03 -12.22 6.76
C GLY A 26 -19.48 -11.92 6.37
N LYS A 27 -19.80 -10.69 5.95
CA LYS A 27 -21.16 -10.28 5.55
C LYS A 27 -21.32 -10.26 4.04
N VAL A 28 -22.46 -10.74 3.54
CA VAL A 28 -22.84 -10.62 2.12
C VAL A 28 -23.08 -9.14 1.80
N ILE A 29 -22.50 -8.68 0.69
CA ILE A 29 -22.67 -7.32 0.17
C ILE A 29 -23.92 -7.29 -0.70
N THR A 30 -24.83 -6.37 -0.40
CA THR A 30 -26.04 -6.15 -1.18
C THR A 30 -25.78 -5.18 -2.36
N PRO A 31 -26.67 -5.14 -3.36
CA PRO A 31 -26.60 -4.12 -4.42
C PRO A 31 -26.62 -2.68 -3.88
N ALA A 32 -27.35 -2.43 -2.78
CA ALA A 32 -27.40 -1.12 -2.14
C ALA A 32 -26.04 -0.72 -1.53
N ASP A 33 -25.35 -1.67 -0.88
CA ASP A 33 -24.00 -1.44 -0.35
C ASP A 33 -23.01 -1.09 -1.46
N PHE A 34 -23.14 -1.76 -2.60
CA PHE A 34 -22.33 -1.48 -3.78
C PHE A 34 -22.61 -0.07 -4.33
N ALA A 35 -23.89 0.30 -4.47
CA ALA A 35 -24.29 1.63 -4.93
C ALA A 35 -23.76 2.74 -4.00
N ALA A 36 -23.85 2.55 -2.69
CA ALA A 36 -23.34 3.49 -1.70
C ALA A 36 -21.82 3.70 -1.83
N LYS A 37 -21.04 2.61 -1.96
CA LYS A 37 -19.58 2.68 -2.16
C LYS A 37 -19.23 3.36 -3.48
N ARG A 38 -20.00 3.10 -4.54
CA ARG A 38 -19.80 3.73 -5.85
C ARG A 38 -20.05 5.24 -5.81
N ALA A 39 -21.13 5.66 -5.15
CA ALA A 39 -21.43 7.08 -4.95
C ALA A 39 -20.34 7.78 -4.12
N LEU A 40 -19.80 7.11 -3.09
CA LEU A 40 -18.68 7.63 -2.31
C LEU A 40 -17.41 7.77 -3.16
N ALA A 41 -17.10 6.79 -4.00
CA ALA A 41 -15.97 6.85 -4.91
C ALA A 41 -16.09 8.01 -5.89
N ALA A 42 -17.28 8.24 -6.47
CA ALA A 42 -17.53 9.38 -7.34
C ALA A 42 -17.26 10.72 -6.64
N LYS A 43 -17.75 10.89 -5.41
CA LYS A 43 -17.49 12.10 -4.59
C LYS A 43 -16.01 12.36 -4.33
N PHE A 44 -15.22 11.29 -4.16
CA PHE A 44 -13.77 11.41 -3.97
C PHE A 44 -13.02 11.68 -5.27
N HIS A 45 -13.51 11.18 -6.40
CA HIS A 45 -12.99 11.53 -7.71
C HIS A 45 -13.24 13.00 -8.06
N GLU A 46 -14.42 13.52 -7.76
CA GLU A 46 -14.78 14.93 -7.99
C GLU A 46 -13.98 15.89 -7.09
N ASN A 47 -13.58 15.46 -5.89
CA ASN A 47 -12.82 16.29 -4.97
C ASN A 47 -11.65 15.51 -4.35
N GLN A 48 -10.51 15.60 -5.04
CA GLN A 48 -9.29 14.90 -4.66
C GLN A 48 -8.74 15.36 -3.30
N GLU A 49 -8.91 16.63 -2.93
CA GLU A 49 -8.46 17.16 -1.63
C GLU A 49 -9.28 16.57 -0.46
N LYS A 50 -10.60 16.39 -0.63
CA LYS A 50 -11.42 15.64 0.35
C LYS A 50 -10.93 14.21 0.51
N PHE A 51 -10.53 13.56 -0.58
CA PHE A 51 -9.98 12.20 -0.52
C PHE A 51 -8.64 12.15 0.23
N ARG A 52 -7.73 13.10 -0.02
CA ARG A 52 -6.46 13.21 0.71
C ARG A 52 -6.67 13.43 2.20
N LYS A 53 -7.61 14.32 2.57
CA LYS A 53 -7.98 14.53 3.97
C LYS A 53 -8.52 13.25 4.61
N PHE A 54 -9.43 12.55 3.93
CA PHE A 54 -9.99 11.29 4.39
C PHE A 54 -8.92 10.21 4.61
N GLN A 55 -7.97 10.08 3.68
CA GLN A 55 -6.85 9.14 3.83
C GLN A 55 -5.99 9.44 5.06
N ARG A 56 -5.66 10.72 5.29
CA ARG A 56 -4.89 11.14 6.45
C ARG A 56 -5.61 10.79 7.76
N GLU A 57 -6.89 11.11 7.87
CA GLU A 57 -7.70 10.78 9.05
C GLU A 57 -7.79 9.27 9.27
N ALA A 58 -7.95 8.48 8.20
CA ALA A 58 -7.92 7.04 8.28
C ALA A 58 -6.56 6.51 8.75
N GLY A 59 -5.46 7.06 8.23
CA GLY A 59 -4.10 6.73 8.66
C GLY A 59 -3.87 7.01 10.14
N GLU A 60 -4.33 8.15 10.66
CA GLU A 60 -4.25 8.50 12.07
C GLU A 60 -5.05 7.53 12.96
N LYS A 61 -6.27 7.15 12.54
CA LYS A 61 -7.09 6.16 13.25
C LYS A 61 -6.43 4.78 13.25
N LEU A 62 -5.85 4.37 12.11
CA LEU A 62 -5.12 3.12 12.00
C LEU A 62 -3.86 3.14 12.88
N ALA A 63 -3.12 4.25 12.94
CA ALA A 63 -1.94 4.37 13.78
C ALA A 63 -2.24 4.18 15.28
N ARG A 64 -3.43 4.60 15.73
CA ARG A 64 -3.88 4.43 17.12
C ARG A 64 -4.20 2.97 17.48
N ILE A 65 -4.55 2.13 16.49
CA ILE A 65 -4.83 0.71 16.75
C ILE A 65 -3.48 0.00 17.01
N PRO A 66 -3.32 -0.70 18.15
CA PRO A 66 -2.08 -1.40 18.47
C PRO A 66 -1.80 -2.50 17.46
N VAL A 67 -0.53 -2.70 17.11
CA VAL A 67 -0.10 -3.65 16.05
C VAL A 67 -0.56 -5.08 16.35
N MET A 68 -0.57 -5.49 17.63
CA MET A 68 -1.05 -6.80 18.07
C MET A 68 -2.54 -7.03 17.76
N ALA A 69 -3.36 -5.96 17.76
CA ALA A 69 -4.79 -6.05 17.44
C ALA A 69 -5.09 -6.06 15.94
N LYS A 70 -4.08 -5.85 15.08
CA LYS A 70 -4.26 -5.82 13.62
C LYS A 70 -4.13 -7.19 12.94
N GLY A 71 -3.78 -8.24 13.69
CA GLY A 71 -3.68 -9.62 13.16
C GLY A 71 -2.68 -9.81 12.01
N VAL A 72 -1.84 -8.82 11.72
CA VAL A 72 -0.81 -8.84 10.67
C VAL A 72 0.56 -8.86 11.32
N GLN A 73 1.45 -9.76 10.87
CA GLN A 73 2.83 -9.78 11.34
C GLN A 73 3.53 -8.46 10.97
N SER A 74 4.13 -7.81 11.96
CA SER A 74 4.98 -6.65 11.71
C SER A 74 6.23 -7.12 10.96
N SER A 75 6.37 -6.77 9.68
CA SER A 75 7.67 -6.90 9.02
C SER A 75 8.60 -5.89 9.68
N LYS A 76 9.42 -6.37 10.62
CA LYS A 76 10.44 -5.58 11.29
C LYS A 76 11.41 -5.09 10.20
N GLY A 77 11.24 -3.84 9.76
CA GLY A 77 12.09 -3.24 8.73
C GLY A 77 13.54 -3.24 9.20
N ASN A 78 14.42 -3.85 8.40
CA ASN A 78 15.86 -3.93 8.65
C ASN A 78 16.43 -2.54 8.98
N GLY A 79 16.95 -2.35 10.20
CA GLY A 79 17.61 -1.13 10.66
C GLY A 79 18.84 -0.71 9.84
N ILE A 80 19.26 -1.54 8.90
CA ILE A 80 20.41 -1.32 8.00
C ILE A 80 20.14 -0.21 6.97
N ALA A 81 18.89 0.02 6.56
CA ALA A 81 18.58 1.07 5.58
C ALA A 81 18.82 2.51 6.13
N LYS A 82 18.70 2.71 7.45
CA LYS A 82 18.94 4.03 8.07
C LYS A 82 20.43 4.37 8.20
N THR A 83 21.31 3.38 8.36
CA THR A 83 22.74 3.62 8.50
C THR A 83 23.43 3.83 7.15
N VAL A 84 23.00 3.12 6.10
CA VAL A 84 23.55 3.29 4.74
C VAL A 84 23.21 4.68 4.17
N GLY A 85 22.00 5.19 4.40
CA GLY A 85 21.61 6.54 3.98
C GLY A 85 22.41 7.66 4.66
N ALA A 86 22.77 7.48 5.93
CA ALA A 86 23.58 8.46 6.67
C ALA A 86 25.06 8.46 6.21
N ALA A 87 25.62 7.30 5.90
CA ALA A 87 27.02 7.19 5.44
C ALA A 87 27.24 7.82 4.04
N LEU A 88 26.28 7.68 3.13
CA LEU A 88 26.36 8.28 1.79
C LEU A 88 26.24 9.82 1.80
N ALA A 89 25.46 10.39 2.73
CA ALA A 89 25.32 11.84 2.88
C ALA A 89 26.61 12.51 3.41
N ILE A 90 27.35 11.84 4.30
CA ILE A 90 28.61 12.39 4.86
C ILE A 90 29.75 12.29 3.83
N GLY A 91 29.88 11.15 3.13
CA GLY A 91 30.96 10.95 2.16
C GLY A 91 30.91 11.91 0.96
N THR A 92 29.71 12.23 0.48
CA THR A 92 29.52 13.16 -0.66
C THR A 92 29.77 14.62 -0.28
N ALA A 93 29.38 15.04 0.93
CA ALA A 93 29.66 16.38 1.44
C ALA A 93 31.17 16.63 1.61
N ALA A 94 31.91 15.66 2.15
CA ALA A 94 33.36 15.76 2.33
C ALA A 94 34.11 15.85 0.99
N TYR A 95 33.72 15.08 -0.02
CA TYR A 95 34.33 15.10 -1.35
C TYR A 95 34.12 16.45 -2.07
N LEU A 96 32.93 17.04 -1.97
CA LEU A 96 32.62 18.32 -2.60
C LEU A 96 33.33 19.51 -1.92
N LEU A 97 33.51 19.47 -0.60
CA LEU A 97 34.29 20.48 0.14
C LEU A 97 35.80 20.38 -0.13
N GLY A 98 36.34 19.17 -0.28
CA GLY A 98 37.75 18.95 -0.61
C GLY A 98 38.13 19.49 -2.00
N LYS A 99 37.27 19.30 -3.00
CA LYS A 99 37.53 19.76 -4.38
C LYS A 99 37.52 21.29 -4.54
N ARG A 100 36.86 22.02 -3.63
CA ARG A 100 36.77 23.49 -3.67
C ARG A 100 38.03 24.19 -3.15
N LYS A 101 38.83 23.51 -2.30
CA LYS A 101 40.05 24.07 -1.72
C LYS A 101 41.27 23.95 -2.64
N GLY A 102 41.29 22.99 -3.56
CA GLY A 102 42.38 22.78 -4.53
C GLY A 102 42.43 23.76 -5.71
N LYS A 103 41.44 24.65 -5.88
CA LYS A 103 41.35 25.57 -7.04
C LYS A 103 41.67 27.03 -6.72
N LYS A 104 42.14 27.34 -5.50
CA LYS A 104 42.54 28.71 -5.06
C LYS A 104 44.06 28.85 -4.79
N GLY A 105 44.88 28.02 -5.44
CA GLY A 105 46.34 28.01 -5.24
C GLY A 105 47.16 27.78 -6.51
N ALA A 106 46.62 28.10 -7.69
CA ALA A 106 47.40 28.17 -8.92
C ALA A 106 47.27 29.59 -9.47
N LYS A 107 48.43 30.26 -9.48
CA LYS A 107 48.80 31.59 -9.99
C LYS A 107 47.76 32.34 -10.84
#